data_AF-A0A2N1QZU1-F1
#
_entry.id   AF-A0A2N1QZU1-F1
#
_cell.length_a   1.000
_cell.length_b   1.000
_cell.length_c   1.000
_cell.angle_alpha   90.00
_cell.angle_beta   90.00
_cell.angle_gamma   90.00
#
_symmetry.space_group_name_H-M   'P 1'
#
loop_
_entity.id
_entity.type
_entity.pdbx_description
1 polymer ?
#
loop_
_entity_poly.entity_id
_entity_poly.type
_entity_poly.pdbx_seq_one_letter_code
_entity_poly.pdbx_strand_id
1 'polypeptide(L)'
;KAFSEKAKANPELVASQAYAAKNGNPFDRPYMSAVGNARDLIGEVIIESINTAGLSQNLATLAKTKVKAVNELLEDTGEYGVY
;
A
#
# COMPACT_ATOMS: atom_id res chain seq x y z
N LYS A 1 -18.06 8.05 -2.95
CA LYS A 1 -18.25 7.50 -1.59
C LYS A 1 -17.21 6.41 -1.38
N ALA A 2 -16.05 6.76 -0.85
CA ALA A 2 -14.97 5.80 -0.57
C ALA A 2 -15.31 5.00 0.70
N PHE A 3 -14.91 3.73 0.68
CA PHE A 3 -15.27 2.65 1.59
C PHE A 3 -15.11 3.01 3.08
N SER A 4 -16.22 2.94 3.81
CA SER A 4 -16.25 2.88 5.27
C SER A 4 -16.22 1.41 5.71
N GLU A 5 -15.09 0.73 5.55
CA GLU A 5 -14.92 -0.66 6.03
C GLU A 5 -14.09 -0.78 7.31
N LYS A 6 -13.58 0.32 7.87
CA LYS A 6 -12.97 0.30 9.21
C LYS A 6 -13.99 0.24 10.37
N ALA A 7 -15.29 0.38 10.07
CA ALA A 7 -16.34 0.53 11.09
C ALA A 7 -17.05 -0.78 11.50
N LYS A 8 -16.63 -1.96 11.02
CA LYS A 8 -17.27 -3.25 11.33
C LYS A 8 -16.31 -4.37 11.73
N ALA A 9 -15.07 -4.06 12.13
CA ALA A 9 -14.20 -5.10 12.67
C ALA A 9 -14.62 -5.41 14.12
N ASN A 10 -14.92 -6.68 14.40
CA ASN A 10 -15.23 -7.15 15.77
C ASN A 10 -14.07 -6.74 16.71
N PRO A 11 -14.35 -6.09 17.87
CA PRO A 11 -13.32 -5.65 18.80
C PRO A 11 -12.30 -6.73 19.20
N GLU A 12 -12.76 -7.99 19.30
CA GLU A 12 -11.89 -9.12 19.63
C GLU A 12 -10.96 -9.49 18.48
N LEU A 13 -11.39 -9.31 17.22
CA LEU A 13 -10.52 -9.50 16.04
C LEU A 13 -9.45 -8.43 15.98
N VAL A 14 -9.79 -7.18 16.29
CA VAL A 14 -8.82 -6.07 16.36
C VAL A 14 -7.80 -6.31 17.47
N ALA A 15 -8.25 -6.75 18.65
CA ALA A 15 -7.38 -7.09 19.76
C ALA A 15 -6.47 -8.29 19.47
N SER A 16 -7.00 -9.33 18.82
CA SER A 16 -6.24 -10.51 18.39
C SER A 16 -5.18 -10.16 17.35
N GLN A 17 -5.51 -9.32 16.36
CA GLN A 17 -4.54 -8.82 15.38
C GLN A 17 -3.41 -8.02 16.03
N ALA A 18 -3.73 -7.13 16.99
CA ALA A 18 -2.72 -6.37 17.72
C ALA A 18 -1.82 -7.27 18.58
N TYR A 19 -2.39 -8.29 19.23
CA TYR A 19 -1.63 -9.27 20.00
C TYR A 19 -0.73 -10.13 19.10
N ALA A 20 -1.22 -10.61 17.97
CA ALA A 20 -0.46 -11.39 16.99
C ALA A 20 0.63 -10.56 16.29
N ALA A 21 0.39 -9.27 16.02
CA ALA A 21 1.42 -8.39 15.47
C ALA A 21 2.59 -8.18 16.44
N LYS A 22 2.31 -8.13 17.75
CA LYS A 22 3.32 -7.95 18.80
C LYS A 22 4.06 -9.25 19.18
N ASN A 23 3.35 -10.38 19.20
CA ASN A 23 3.85 -11.64 19.78
C ASN A 23 3.98 -12.79 18.76
N GLY A 24 3.46 -12.64 17.55
CA GLY A 24 3.53 -13.64 16.49
C GLY A 24 4.93 -13.72 15.88
N ASN A 25 5.28 -14.93 15.45
CA ASN A 25 6.45 -15.21 14.62
C ASN A 25 6.46 -14.23 13.43
N PRO A 26 7.56 -13.50 13.17
CA PRO A 26 7.64 -12.51 12.10
C PRO A 26 7.15 -13.01 10.73
N PHE A 27 7.30 -14.31 10.45
CA PHE A 27 6.85 -14.96 9.20
C PHE A 27 5.34 -15.24 9.13
N ASP A 28 4.63 -15.26 10.26
CA ASP A 28 3.18 -15.55 10.35
C ASP A 28 2.32 -14.28 10.43
N ARG A 29 2.97 -13.11 10.51
CA ARG A 29 2.26 -11.83 10.41
C ARG A 29 1.65 -11.76 9.00
N PRO A 30 0.40 -11.28 8.83
CA PRO A 30 -0.07 -10.90 7.52
C PRO A 30 0.85 -9.79 7.03
N TYR A 31 1.89 -10.17 6.30
CA TYR A 31 2.80 -9.28 5.64
C TYR A 31 1.94 -8.62 4.57
N MET A 32 1.35 -7.46 4.87
CA MET A 32 1.08 -6.50 3.80
C MET A 32 2.44 -6.22 3.23
N SER A 33 2.81 -7.00 2.21
CA SER A 33 4.14 -6.96 1.65
C SER A 33 4.44 -5.54 1.21
N ALA A 34 5.68 -5.11 1.34
CA ALA A 34 6.11 -3.85 0.75
C ALA A 34 5.67 -3.79 -0.73
N VAL A 35 5.63 -4.95 -1.40
CA VAL A 35 5.03 -5.16 -2.72
C VAL A 35 3.54 -4.79 -2.82
N GLY A 36 2.69 -5.14 -1.84
CA GLY A 36 1.27 -4.76 -1.81
C GLY A 36 1.08 -3.24 -1.68
N ASN A 37 1.83 -2.61 -0.77
CA ASN A 37 1.83 -1.15 -0.63
C ASN A 37 2.41 -0.44 -1.87
N ALA A 38 3.45 -1.01 -2.48
CA ALA A 38 4.01 -0.52 -3.74
C ALA A 38 2.99 -0.57 -4.88
N ARG A 39 2.19 -1.64 -4.95
CA ARG A 39 1.10 -1.77 -5.93
C ARG A 39 0.04 -0.70 -5.74
N ASP A 40 -0.36 -0.42 -4.51
CA ASP A 40 -1.37 0.60 -4.21
C ASP A 40 -0.87 2.00 -4.63
N LEU A 41 0.40 2.32 -4.38
CA LEU A 41 1.03 3.57 -4.82
C LEU A 41 0.96 3.76 -6.34
N ILE A 42 1.28 2.71 -7.11
CA ILE A 42 1.16 2.76 -8.58
C ILE A 42 -0.30 2.80 -9.03
N GLY A 43 -1.20 2.14 -8.28
CA GLY A 43 -2.64 2.14 -8.55
C GLY A 43 -3.25 3.54 -8.61
N GLU A 44 -2.74 4.49 -7.82
CA GLU A 44 -3.20 5.89 -7.86
C GLU A 44 -2.99 6.55 -9.23
N VAL A 45 -1.90 6.22 -9.93
CA VAL A 45 -1.63 6.74 -11.30
C VAL A 45 -2.67 6.19 -12.29
N ILE A 46 -2.99 4.90 -12.17
CA ILE A 46 -3.99 4.24 -13.02
C ILE A 46 -5.38 4.84 -12.77
N ILE A 47 -5.74 5.08 -11.51
CA ILE A 47 -7.02 5.69 -11.14
C ILE A 47 -7.14 7.10 -11.75
N GLU A 48 -6.10 7.93 -11.64
CA GLU A 48 -6.09 9.26 -12.26
C GLU A 48 -6.24 9.17 -13.79
N SER A 49 -5.57 8.21 -14.43
CA SER A 49 -5.67 7.99 -15.87
C SER A 49 -7.10 7.60 -16.27
N ILE A 50 -7.76 6.72 -15.52
CA ILE A 50 -9.15 6.31 -15.77
C ILE A 50 -10.09 7.50 -15.62
N ASN A 51 -9.98 8.23 -14.52
CA ASN A 51 -10.89 9.34 -14.20
C ASN A 51 -10.79 10.49 -15.19
N THR A 52 -9.60 10.70 -15.77
CA THR A 52 -9.35 11.81 -16.69
C THR A 52 -9.27 11.39 -18.15
N ALA A 53 -9.54 10.12 -18.47
CA ALA A 53 -9.31 9.53 -19.78
C ALA A 53 -7.88 9.80 -20.31
N GLY A 54 -6.90 9.86 -19.42
CA GLY A 54 -5.50 10.14 -19.74
C GLY A 54 -5.18 11.62 -20.04
N LEU A 55 -6.12 12.55 -19.87
CA LEU A 55 -5.94 13.97 -20.22
C LEU A 55 -5.37 14.82 -19.08
N SER A 56 -5.20 14.25 -17.89
CA SER A 56 -4.63 14.97 -16.75
C SER A 56 -3.20 15.43 -17.05
N GLN A 57 -2.97 16.74 -16.91
CA GLN A 57 -1.64 17.34 -17.01
C GLN A 57 -0.72 16.90 -15.85
N ASN A 58 -1.29 16.35 -14.78
CA ASN A 58 -0.56 15.94 -13.59
C ASN A 58 -0.09 14.48 -13.65
N LEU A 59 -0.55 13.68 -14.62
CA LEU A 59 -0.24 12.24 -14.70
C LEU A 59 1.27 11.97 -14.69
N ALA A 60 2.05 12.72 -15.47
CA ALA A 60 3.49 12.54 -15.55
C ALA A 60 4.19 12.85 -14.21
N THR A 61 3.77 13.91 -13.53
CA THR A 61 4.29 14.27 -12.21
C THR A 61 3.88 13.26 -11.16
N LEU A 62 2.61 12.83 -11.17
CA LEU A 62 2.08 11.83 -10.25
C LEU A 62 2.84 10.50 -10.40
N ALA A 63 3.08 10.05 -11.63
CA ALA A 63 3.85 8.84 -11.89
C ALA A 63 5.27 8.92 -11.29
N LYS A 64 5.99 10.02 -11.52
CA LYS A 64 7.34 10.22 -10.94
C LYS A 64 7.32 10.18 -9.42
N THR A 65 6.34 10.84 -8.80
CA THR A 65 6.18 10.87 -7.34
C THR A 65 5.90 9.48 -6.78
N LYS A 66 5.00 8.71 -7.40
CA LYS A 66 4.64 7.36 -6.91
C LYS A 66 5.77 6.35 -7.11
N VAL A 67 6.52 6.42 -8.22
CA VAL A 67 7.73 5.60 -8.41
C VAL A 67 8.77 5.90 -7.34
N LYS A 68 9.00 7.17 -6.99
CA LYS A 68 9.91 7.55 -5.90
C LYS A 68 9.46 6.93 -4.57
N ALA A 69 8.17 7.04 -4.24
CA ALA A 69 7.62 6.48 -3.00
C ALA A 69 7.72 4.94 -2.95
N VAL A 70 7.59 4.25 -4.10
CA VAL A 70 7.82 2.80 -4.20
C VAL A 70 9.28 2.47 -3.91
N ASN A 71 10.22 3.22 -4.51
CA ASN A 71 11.64 2.99 -4.27
C ASN A 71 11.98 3.18 -2.79
N GLU A 72 11.54 4.28 -2.18
CA GLU A 72 11.76 4.57 -0.75
C GLU A 72 11.18 3.45 0.13
N LEU A 73 9.96 2.99 -0.15
CA LEU A 73 9.34 1.88 0.56
C LEU A 73 10.16 0.59 0.46
N LEU A 74 10.62 0.23 -0.73
CA LEU A 74 11.41 -0.98 -0.95
C LEU A 74 12.82 -0.86 -0.37
N GLU A 75 13.40 0.34 -0.35
CA GLU A 75 14.69 0.61 0.30
C GLU A 75 14.57 0.39 1.81
N ASP A 76 13.50 0.93 2.42
CA ASP A 76 13.21 0.79 3.85
C ASP A 76 12.99 -0.66 4.28
N THR A 77 12.42 -1.49 3.41
CA THR A 77 12.21 -2.92 3.68
C THR A 77 13.39 -3.81 3.29
N GLY A 78 14.44 -3.24 2.67
CA GLY A 78 15.57 -4.00 2.14
C GLY A 78 15.21 -4.89 0.94
N GLU A 79 14.07 -4.63 0.29
CA GLU A 79 13.59 -5.34 -0.90
C GLU A 79 13.97 -4.60 -2.20
N TYR A 80 14.58 -3.42 -2.12
CA TYR A 80 14.99 -2.63 -3.28
C TYR A 80 16.11 -3.28 -4.09
N GLY A 81 15.87 -3.50 -5.38
CA GLY A 81 16.88 -4.01 -6.31
C GLY A 81 17.34 -5.45 -6.03
N VAL A 82 16.61 -6.19 -5.18
CA VAL A 82 16.93 -7.58 -4.84
C VAL A 82 16.39 -8.51 -5.92
N TYR A 83 16.86 -8.40 -7.17
CA TYR A 83 16.83 -9.44 -8.23
C TYR A 83 17.76 -9.05 -9.38
#